data_AF-A0A2I1GYC2-F1
#
_entry.id   AF-A0A2I1GYC2-F1
#
_cell.length_a   1.000
_cell.length_b   1.000
_cell.length_c   1.000
_cell.angle_alpha   90.00
_cell.angle_beta   90.00
_cell.angle_gamma   90.00
#
_symmetry.space_group_name_H-M   'P 1'
#
loop_
_entity.id
_entity.type
_entity.pdbx_description
1 polymer ?
#
loop_
_entity_poly.entity_id
_entity_poly.type
_entity_poly.pdbx_seq_one_letter_code
_entity_poly.pdbx_strand_id
1 'polypeptide(L)'
;ALVAPQLLQQQISQQSPLQSPLQTTLVTHQTLPSMIEFLQQLDEAEETGDYYIKFLEGFEKQRVRVKHLYKLNDTQFEACGVTTIGDIETIRDAAKKYK
;
A
#
# COMPACT_ATOMS: atom_id res chain seq x y z
N ALA A 1 52.35 28.21 49.18
CA ALA A 1 50.94 27.79 49.36
C ALA A 1 50.18 28.32 48.16
N LEU A 2 49.27 27.64 47.49
CA LEU A 2 48.72 26.30 47.56
C LEU A 2 47.71 26.28 46.36
N VAL A 3 47.60 25.14 45.69
CA VAL A 3 46.47 24.70 44.83
C VAL A 3 46.29 25.30 43.42
N ALA A 4 46.25 24.35 42.48
CA ALA A 4 45.54 24.31 41.19
C ALA A 4 44.00 24.53 41.37
N PRO A 5 43.07 24.11 40.47
CA PRO A 5 43.18 23.71 39.06
C PRO A 5 42.09 24.33 38.12
N GLN A 6 42.45 24.53 36.84
CA GLN A 6 41.71 24.17 35.60
C GLN A 6 40.17 24.07 35.63
N LEU A 7 39.51 24.90 34.80
CA LEU A 7 38.27 24.56 34.09
C LEU A 7 37.92 25.61 33.03
N LEU A 8 38.35 25.42 31.78
CA LEU A 8 37.61 25.99 30.64
C LEU A 8 37.98 25.33 29.31
N GLN A 9 37.37 24.20 28.98
CA GLN A 9 37.05 23.98 27.57
C GLN A 9 35.70 23.27 27.45
N GLN A 10 34.86 23.92 26.65
CA GLN A 10 33.43 23.76 26.55
C GLN A 10 33.07 22.48 25.81
N GLN A 11 32.16 21.68 26.37
CA GLN A 11 31.34 20.74 25.61
C GLN A 11 29.87 21.11 25.77
N ILE A 12 29.48 22.03 24.88
CA ILE A 12 28.25 22.04 24.06
C ILE A 12 26.97 21.56 24.77
N SER A 13 26.17 22.56 25.13
CA SER A 13 24.72 22.59 25.32
C SER A 13 23.98 21.49 24.53
N GLN A 14 23.25 20.59 25.20
CA GLN A 14 21.82 20.73 25.53
C GLN A 14 20.91 20.97 24.31
N GLN A 15 20.13 19.91 24.01
CA GLN A 15 18.74 19.87 23.52
C GLN A 15 18.44 20.05 22.01
N SER A 16 17.89 18.97 21.43
CA SER A 16 16.68 18.98 20.55
C SER A 16 16.18 17.54 20.32
N PRO A 17 14.95 17.17 20.73
CA PRO A 17 14.28 15.96 20.27
C PRO A 17 13.23 16.35 19.21
N LEU A 18 13.64 16.38 17.94
CA LEU A 18 12.79 16.72 16.78
C LEU A 18 13.46 16.00 15.59
N GLN A 19 12.88 15.08 14.82
CA GLN A 19 11.50 14.74 14.52
C GLN A 19 11.46 13.23 14.19
N SER A 20 10.51 12.51 14.77
CA SER A 20 10.01 11.30 14.10
C SER A 20 9.49 11.73 12.73
N PRO A 21 9.84 11.07 11.60
CA PRO A 21 9.06 11.28 10.39
C PRO A 21 7.63 10.93 10.77
N LEU A 22 6.74 11.91 10.60
CA LEU A 22 5.30 11.69 10.58
C LEU A 22 5.08 10.57 9.57
N GLN A 23 4.98 9.33 10.06
CA GLN A 23 4.20 8.32 9.38
C GLN A 23 2.77 8.80 9.55
N THR A 24 2.44 9.79 8.72
CA THR A 24 1.08 10.15 8.41
C THR A 24 0.51 8.87 7.83
N THR A 25 -0.04 8.03 8.71
CA THR A 25 -1.20 7.24 8.37
C THR A 25 -2.27 8.28 8.08
N LEU A 26 -2.14 8.93 6.91
CA LEU A 26 -3.28 9.44 6.20
C LEU A 26 -4.11 8.17 5.98
N VAL A 27 -4.99 7.89 6.93
CA VAL A 27 -6.33 7.42 6.64
C VAL A 27 -6.92 8.45 5.67
N THR A 28 -6.42 8.38 4.43
CA THR A 28 -7.13 8.87 3.27
C THR A 28 -8.46 8.18 3.40
N HIS A 29 -9.54 8.96 3.40
CA HIS A 29 -10.81 8.42 2.94
C HIS A 29 -10.51 7.86 1.56
N GLN A 30 -10.20 6.57 1.49
CA GLN A 30 -9.82 5.88 0.27
C GLN A 30 -11.09 5.85 -0.55
N THR A 31 -11.26 6.88 -1.38
CA THR A 31 -12.26 6.91 -2.42
C THR A 31 -12.14 5.59 -3.17
N LEU A 32 -13.25 4.86 -3.30
CA LEU A 32 -13.26 3.59 -4.01
C LEU A 32 -12.66 3.81 -5.40
N PRO A 33 -11.49 3.22 -5.72
CA PRO A 33 -10.88 3.42 -7.03
C PRO A 33 -11.75 2.79 -8.12
N SER A 34 -11.61 3.28 -9.34
CA SER A 34 -12.10 2.56 -10.51
C SER A 34 -11.37 1.21 -10.66
N MET A 35 -11.91 0.29 -11.47
CA MET A 35 -11.26 -1.01 -11.68
C MET A 35 -9.87 -0.86 -12.31
N ILE A 36 -9.71 0.07 -13.26
CA ILE A 36 -8.42 0.35 -13.90
C ILE A 36 -7.39 0.90 -12.90
N GLU A 37 -7.78 1.87 -12.07
CA GLU A 37 -6.88 2.42 -11.04
C GLU A 37 -6.47 1.36 -10.02
N PHE A 38 -7.41 0.50 -9.61
CA PHE A 38 -7.13 -0.59 -8.68
C PHE A 38 -6.08 -1.57 -9.25
N LEU A 39 -6.22 -1.98 -10.52
CA LEU A 39 -5.28 -2.91 -11.15
C LEU A 39 -3.91 -2.26 -11.37
N GLN A 40 -3.86 -0.97 -11.74
CA GLN A 40 -2.59 -0.23 -11.86
C GLN A 40 -1.86 -0.11 -10.52
N GLN A 41 -2.58 0.16 -9.43
CA GLN A 41 -1.99 0.17 -8.09
C GLN A 41 -1.46 -1.21 -7.69
N LEU A 42 -2.11 -2.29 -8.13
CA LEU A 42 -1.64 -3.64 -7.88
C LEU A 42 -0.36 -3.95 -8.67
N ASP A 43 -0.32 -3.53 -9.94
CA ASP A 43 0.87 -3.65 -10.77
C ASP A 43 2.08 -2.86 -10.22
N GLU A 44 1.84 -1.67 -9.67
CA GLU A 44 2.87 -0.87 -8.98
C GLU A 44 3.34 -1.54 -7.68
N ALA A 45 2.40 -2.05 -6.87
CA ALA A 45 2.71 -2.66 -5.58
C ALA A 45 3.46 -3.99 -5.70
N GLU A 46 3.14 -4.80 -6.72
CA GLU A 46 3.74 -6.11 -6.96
C GLU A 46 4.94 -6.05 -7.93
N GLU A 47 5.29 -4.85 -8.44
CA GLU A 47 6.34 -4.63 -9.44
C GLU A 47 6.16 -5.47 -10.72
N THR A 48 4.90 -5.75 -11.10
CA THR A 48 4.53 -6.61 -12.23
C THR A 48 4.36 -5.86 -13.56
N GLY A 49 4.54 -4.54 -13.56
CA GLY A 49 4.48 -3.70 -14.75
C GLY A 49 3.05 -3.43 -15.22
N ASP A 50 2.56 -4.21 -16.18
CA ASP A 50 1.20 -4.11 -16.74
C ASP A 50 0.52 -5.49 -16.73
N TYR A 51 0.84 -6.34 -15.75
CA TYR A 51 0.32 -7.70 -15.70
C TYR A 51 -1.16 -7.71 -15.29
N TYR A 52 -1.51 -7.10 -14.16
CA TYR A 52 -2.87 -7.14 -13.63
C TYR A 52 -3.85 -6.33 -14.47
N ILE A 53 -3.41 -5.23 -15.09
CA ILE A 53 -4.26 -4.44 -15.98
C ILE A 53 -4.80 -5.24 -17.17
N LYS A 54 -4.13 -6.34 -17.57
CA LYS A 54 -4.61 -7.25 -18.64
C LYS A 54 -5.93 -7.93 -18.28
N PHE A 55 -6.27 -8.04 -16.99
CA PHE A 55 -7.55 -8.61 -16.54
C PHE A 55 -8.71 -7.62 -16.56
N LEU A 56 -8.47 -6.33 -16.84
CA LEU A 56 -9.49 -5.27 -16.81
C LEU A 56 -10.70 -5.63 -17.68
N GLU A 57 -10.46 -6.11 -18.90
CA GLU A 57 -11.53 -6.47 -19.84
C GLU A 57 -12.48 -7.52 -19.26
N GLY A 58 -11.93 -8.54 -18.58
CA GLY A 58 -12.72 -9.60 -17.97
C GLY A 58 -13.61 -9.08 -16.85
N PHE A 59 -13.08 -8.21 -15.99
CA PHE A 59 -13.88 -7.57 -14.93
C PHE A 59 -14.96 -6.65 -15.48
N GLU A 60 -14.68 -5.86 -16.52
CA GLU A 60 -15.66 -4.96 -17.14
C GLU A 60 -16.80 -5.74 -17.82
N LYS A 61 -16.48 -6.81 -18.55
CA LYS A 61 -17.47 -7.71 -19.18
C LYS A 61 -18.45 -8.30 -18.16
N GLN A 62 -17.93 -8.70 -17.00
CA GLN A 62 -18.74 -9.24 -15.89
C GLN A 62 -19.35 -8.13 -15.00
N ARG A 63 -19.15 -6.85 -15.34
CA ARG A 63 -19.61 -5.67 -14.57
C ARG A 63 -19.17 -5.71 -13.09
N VAL A 64 -18.01 -6.30 -12.83
CA VAL A 64 -17.39 -6.39 -11.51
C VAL A 64 -16.82 -5.01 -11.13
N ARG A 65 -17.00 -4.62 -9.88
CA ARG A 65 -16.43 -3.40 -9.30
C ARG A 65 -15.51 -3.78 -8.16
N VAL A 66 -14.58 -2.89 -7.79
CA VAL A 66 -13.58 -3.13 -6.74
C VAL A 66 -14.21 -3.65 -5.44
N LYS A 67 -15.34 -3.07 -5.02
CA LYS A 67 -16.11 -3.50 -3.84
C LYS A 67 -16.71 -4.92 -3.91
N HIS A 68 -16.72 -5.57 -5.08
CA HIS A 68 -17.24 -6.93 -5.22
C HIS A 68 -16.11 -7.97 -5.10
N LEU A 69 -14.87 -7.60 -5.42
CA LEU A 69 -13.72 -8.51 -5.55
C LEU A 69 -13.46 -9.34 -4.29
N TYR A 70 -13.61 -8.76 -3.10
CA TYR A 70 -13.39 -9.48 -1.83
C TYR A 70 -14.41 -10.60 -1.55
N LYS A 71 -15.55 -10.62 -2.27
CA LYS A 71 -16.60 -11.63 -2.13
C LYS A 71 -16.63 -12.66 -3.26
N LEU A 72 -15.84 -12.45 -4.32
CA LEU A 72 -15.82 -13.37 -5.44
C LEU A 72 -15.15 -14.69 -5.02
N ASN A 73 -15.74 -15.80 -5.46
CA ASN A 73 -15.09 -17.11 -5.38
C ASN A 73 -14.19 -17.37 -6.59
N ASP A 74 -13.41 -18.43 -6.53
CA ASP A 74 -12.38 -18.76 -7.51
C ASP A 74 -12.98 -18.92 -8.92
N THR A 75 -14.12 -19.62 -9.05
CA THR A 75 -14.81 -19.77 -10.34
C THR A 75 -15.30 -18.43 -10.92
N GLN A 76 -15.65 -17.45 -10.07
CA GLN A 76 -16.02 -16.11 -10.53
C GLN A 76 -14.81 -15.31 -11.00
N PHE A 77 -13.65 -15.50 -10.38
CA PHE A 77 -12.38 -14.94 -10.86
C PHE A 77 -11.97 -15.56 -12.20
N GLU A 78 -12.12 -16.88 -12.35
CA GLU A 78 -11.87 -17.58 -13.61
C GLU A 78 -12.77 -17.04 -14.74
N ALA A 79 -14.05 -16.73 -14.44
CA ALA A 79 -14.97 -16.10 -15.40
C ALA A 79 -14.56 -14.66 -15.79
N CYS A 80 -13.69 -14.01 -15.00
CA CYS A 80 -13.05 -12.74 -15.31
C CYS A 80 -11.66 -12.90 -15.96
N GLY A 81 -11.22 -14.14 -16.25
CA GLY A 81 -9.93 -14.43 -16.85
C GLY A 81 -8.76 -14.55 -15.87
N VAL A 82 -9.00 -14.49 -14.56
CA VAL A 82 -7.99 -14.68 -13.53
C VAL A 82 -8.00 -16.14 -13.08
N THR A 83 -7.09 -16.95 -13.60
CA THR A 83 -7.04 -18.40 -13.33
C THR A 83 -5.91 -18.81 -12.40
N THR A 84 -4.89 -17.96 -12.23
CA THR A 84 -3.75 -18.25 -11.37
C THR A 84 -4.14 -18.05 -9.91
N ILE A 85 -3.89 -19.07 -9.06
CA ILE A 85 -4.25 -19.03 -7.63
C ILE A 85 -3.63 -17.82 -6.93
N GLY A 86 -2.34 -17.54 -7.17
CA GLY A 86 -1.66 -16.39 -6.58
C GLY A 86 -2.33 -15.06 -6.95
N ASP A 87 -2.66 -14.86 -8.23
CA ASP A 87 -3.32 -13.64 -8.69
C ASP A 87 -4.70 -13.45 -8.04
N ILE A 88 -5.45 -14.55 -7.88
CA ILE A 88 -6.76 -14.55 -7.21
C ILE A 88 -6.60 -14.11 -5.75
N GLU A 89 -5.63 -14.65 -5.04
CA GLU A 89 -5.36 -14.31 -3.65
C GLU A 89 -4.90 -12.85 -3.50
N THR A 90 -3.97 -12.41 -4.35
CA THR A 90 -3.43 -11.04 -4.33
C THR A 90 -4.52 -10.00 -4.63
N ILE A 91 -5.34 -10.21 -5.67
CA ILE A 91 -6.45 -9.30 -6.00
C ILE A 91 -7.48 -9.28 -4.87
N ARG A 92 -7.84 -10.45 -4.32
CA ARG A 92 -8.84 -10.55 -3.25
C ARG A 92 -8.35 -9.85 -1.98
N ASP A 93 -7.10 -10.03 -1.61
CA ASP A 93 -6.51 -9.40 -0.43
C ASP A 93 -6.42 -7.89 -0.59
N ALA A 94 -5.92 -7.41 -1.74
CA ALA A 94 -5.88 -5.99 -2.06
C ALA A 94 -7.27 -5.34 -2.03
N ALA A 95 -8.32 -6.07 -2.45
CA ALA A 95 -9.68 -5.56 -2.44
C ALA A 95 -10.34 -5.49 -1.04
N LYS A 96 -9.84 -6.21 -0.03
CA LYS A 96 -10.39 -6.18 1.35
C LYS A 96 -10.40 -4.78 1.95
N LYS A 97 -9.48 -3.92 1.50
CA LYS A 97 -9.34 -2.51 1.87
C LYS A 97 -10.60 -1.69 1.57
N TYR A 98 -11.41 -2.13 0.61
CA TYR A 98 -12.56 -1.41 0.07
C TYR A 98 -13.91 -2.09 0.38
N LYS A 99 -13.96 -2.85 1.48
CA LYS A 99 -15.12 -3.65 1.91
C LYS A 99 -16.40 -2.83 2.14
#